data_AF-A0A160NYI9-F1
#
_entry.id   AF-A0A160NYI9-F1
#
_cell.length_a   1.000
_cell.length_b   1.000
_cell.length_c   1.000
_cell.angle_alpha   90.00
_cell.angle_beta   90.00
_cell.angle_gamma   90.00
#
_symmetry.space_group_name_H-M   'P 1'
#
loop_
_entity.id
_entity.type
_entity.pdbx_description
1 polymer ?
#
loop_
_entity_poly.entity_id
_entity_poly.type
_entity_poly.pdbx_seq_one_letter_code
_entity_poly.pdbx_strand_id
1 'polypeptide(L)'
;MCHHYAPRDPIAEFWRGEISLRQLRVLVEGLPPDGALARRVRGHHWQHNEFMLADIRDLLARLGTDFVNANRDPKKSAPAPYPDPAWRPESPAAKHKRHEKTRKEITEARSGYMRIVAQVTPQHAEKG
;
A
#
# COMPACT_ATOMS: atom_id res chain seq x y z
N MET A 1 17.29 20.23 -5.60
CA MET A 1 17.94 18.91 -5.67
C MET A 1 19.26 18.83 -4.90
N CYS A 2 20.01 19.92 -4.72
CA CYS A 2 21.34 19.88 -4.08
C CYS A 2 21.40 20.27 -2.59
N HIS A 3 20.29 20.31 -1.85
CA HIS A 3 20.32 20.70 -0.43
C HIS A 3 21.30 19.84 0.40
N HIS A 4 21.52 18.58 0.01
CA HIS A 4 22.45 17.69 0.70
C HIS A 4 23.92 18.14 0.62
N TYR A 5 24.29 18.88 -0.44
CA TYR A 5 25.64 19.40 -0.63
C TYR A 5 25.76 20.88 -0.25
N ALA A 6 24.69 21.51 0.27
CA ALA A 6 24.74 22.91 0.69
C ALA A 6 25.86 23.12 1.72
N PRO A 7 26.65 24.21 1.60
CA PRO A 7 26.46 25.36 0.72
C PRO A 7 26.99 25.21 -0.72
N ARG A 8 27.56 24.06 -1.09
CA ARG A 8 28.07 23.82 -2.45
C ARG A 8 26.94 23.62 -3.46
N ASP A 9 27.22 23.97 -4.72
CA ASP A 9 26.38 23.65 -5.87
C ASP A 9 27.16 22.85 -6.91
N PRO A 10 27.23 21.50 -6.75
CA PRO A 10 27.98 20.64 -7.64
C PRO A 10 27.54 20.70 -9.11
N ILE A 11 26.28 21.06 -9.36
CA ILE A 11 25.77 21.18 -10.73
C ILE A 11 26.39 22.41 -11.38
N ALA A 12 26.38 23.55 -10.70
CA ALA A 12 27.00 24.75 -11.22
C ALA A 12 28.52 24.63 -11.29
N GLU A 13 29.17 23.98 -10.32
CA GLU A 13 30.61 23.66 -10.35
C GLU A 13 30.98 22.83 -11.60
N PHE A 14 30.15 21.84 -11.97
CA PHE A 14 30.37 21.05 -13.18
C PHE A 14 30.26 21.89 -14.45
N TRP A 15 29.23 22.75 -14.55
CA TRP A 15 29.05 23.65 -15.71
C TRP A 15 30.14 24.72 -15.82
N ARG A 16 30.74 25.13 -14.70
CA ARG A 16 31.92 26.01 -14.67
C ARG A 16 33.23 25.27 -14.98
N GLY A 17 33.21 23.94 -15.05
CA GLY A 17 34.41 23.11 -15.26
C GLY A 17 35.29 22.95 -14.02
N GLU A 18 34.78 23.29 -12.83
CA GLU A 18 35.51 23.16 -11.55
C GLU A 18 35.58 21.70 -11.07
N ILE A 19 34.62 20.88 -11.50
CA ILE A 19 34.61 19.43 -11.25
C ILE A 19 34.45 18.65 -12.55
N SER A 20 35.08 17.49 -12.59
CA SER A 20 34.98 16.54 -13.70
C SER A 20 33.70 15.72 -13.67
N LEU A 21 33.32 15.13 -14.81
CA LEU A 21 32.18 14.20 -14.90
C LEU A 21 32.33 13.00 -13.94
N ARG A 22 33.56 12.51 -13.73
CA ARG A 22 33.83 11.43 -12.77
C ARG A 22 33.49 11.84 -11.34
N GLN A 23 33.84 13.07 -10.94
CA GLN A 23 33.50 13.60 -9.62
C GLN A 23 32.00 13.81 -9.48
N LEU A 24 31.35 14.38 -10.50
CA LEU A 24 29.90 14.55 -10.49
C LEU A 24 29.17 13.21 -10.33
N ARG A 25 29.62 12.17 -11.03
CA ARG A 25 29.05 10.82 -10.90
C ARG A 25 29.13 10.29 -9.46
N VAL A 26 30.28 10.42 -8.80
CA VAL A 26 30.46 9.99 -7.41
C VAL A 26 29.51 10.74 -6.47
N LEU A 27 29.29 12.04 -6.69
CA LEU A 27 28.32 12.81 -5.91
C LEU A 27 26.87 12.34 -6.14
N VAL A 28 26.51 11.99 -7.37
CA VAL A 28 25.17 11.45 -7.66
C VAL A 28 24.98 10.07 -7.01
N GLU A 29 25.99 9.21 -7.06
CA GLU A 29 25.97 7.89 -6.41
C GLU A 29 25.96 7.98 -4.88
N GLY A 30 26.58 9.03 -4.31
CA GLY A 30 26.60 9.33 -2.88
C GLY A 30 25.36 10.05 -2.35
N LEU A 31 24.31 10.23 -3.16
CA LEU A 31 23.07 10.84 -2.68
C LEU A 31 22.41 9.98 -1.59
N PRO A 32 21.79 10.61 -0.58
CA PRO A 32 21.17 9.87 0.50
C PRO A 32 19.95 9.08 -0.03
N PRO A 33 19.69 7.88 0.54
CA PRO A 33 18.67 6.95 0.04
C PRO A 33 17.22 7.45 0.22
N ASP A 34 17.02 8.50 1.00
CA ASP A 34 15.75 9.19 1.26
C ASP A 34 15.60 10.50 0.47
N GLY A 35 16.60 10.86 -0.34
CA GLY A 35 16.67 12.11 -1.09
C GLY A 35 15.57 12.26 -2.15
N ALA A 36 15.49 13.46 -2.74
CA ALA A 36 14.47 13.80 -3.74
C ALA A 36 14.47 12.85 -4.95
N LEU A 37 15.65 12.41 -5.41
CA LEU A 37 15.79 11.42 -6.49
C LEU A 37 15.14 10.10 -6.08
N ALA A 38 15.47 9.59 -4.90
CA ALA A 38 14.95 8.32 -4.41
C ALA A 38 13.43 8.35 -4.23
N ARG A 39 12.87 9.46 -3.73
CA ARG A 39 11.40 9.66 -3.66
C ARG A 39 10.74 9.68 -5.04
N ARG A 40 11.38 10.32 -6.02
CA ARG A 40 10.88 10.34 -7.41
C ARG A 40 10.87 8.93 -8.01
N VAL A 41 11.94 8.14 -7.80
CA VAL A 41 12.02 6.77 -8.31
C VAL A 41 11.00 5.85 -7.65
N ARG A 42 10.80 5.98 -6.33
CA ARG A 42 9.78 5.20 -5.59
C ARG A 42 8.34 5.63 -5.92
N GLY A 43 8.13 6.85 -6.40
CA GLY A 43 6.80 7.41 -6.65
C GLY A 43 6.05 7.84 -5.37
N HIS A 44 6.69 7.74 -4.20
CA HIS A 44 6.14 8.16 -2.92
C HIS A 44 7.26 8.57 -1.95
N HIS A 45 6.88 9.26 -0.88
CA HIS A 45 7.82 9.77 0.13
C HIS A 45 8.05 8.83 1.32
N TRP A 46 7.22 7.80 1.50
CA TRP A 46 7.37 6.84 2.60
C TRP A 46 8.70 6.10 2.53
N GLN A 47 9.39 6.02 3.66
CA GLN A 47 10.55 5.17 3.89
C GLN A 47 10.11 3.89 4.60
N HIS A 48 11.08 3.00 4.85
CA HIS A 48 10.83 1.72 5.50
C HIS A 48 10.17 1.87 6.88
N ASN A 49 10.57 2.88 7.65
CA ASN A 49 10.02 3.13 8.98
C ASN A 49 8.54 3.50 8.95
N GLU A 50 8.08 4.28 7.96
CA GLU A 50 6.67 4.62 7.82
C GLU A 50 5.82 3.39 7.49
N PHE A 51 6.34 2.47 6.65
CA PHE A 51 5.67 1.19 6.41
C PHE A 51 5.61 0.33 7.68
N MET A 52 6.71 0.21 8.42
CA MET A 52 6.74 -0.55 9.67
C MET A 52 5.78 0.04 10.72
N LEU A 53 5.75 1.37 10.87
CA LEU A 53 4.85 2.03 11.80
C LEU A 53 3.37 1.82 11.42
N ALA A 54 3.05 1.84 10.12
CA ALA A 54 1.71 1.52 9.65
C ALA A 54 1.33 0.07 9.98
N ASP A 55 2.24 -0.89 9.75
CA ASP A 55 1.99 -2.30 10.09
C ASP A 55 1.82 -2.50 11.60
N ILE A 56 2.66 -1.85 12.43
CA ILE A 56 2.54 -1.90 13.89
C ILE A 56 1.18 -1.35 14.34
N ARG A 57 0.76 -0.20 13.79
CA ARG A 57 -0.54 0.40 14.09
C ARG A 57 -1.68 -0.57 13.76
N ASP A 58 -1.66 -1.18 12.57
CA ASP A 58 -2.69 -2.10 12.12
C ASP A 58 -2.76 -3.35 13.01
N LEU A 59 -1.61 -3.88 13.43
CA LEU A 59 -1.54 -5.01 14.35
C LEU A 59 -2.08 -4.67 15.74
N LEU A 60 -1.73 -3.50 16.29
CA LEU A 60 -2.24 -3.05 17.57
C LEU A 60 -3.75 -2.84 17.54
N ALA A 61 -4.29 -2.28 16.45
CA ALA A 61 -5.72 -2.09 16.28
C ALA A 61 -6.47 -3.43 16.23
N ARG A 62 -5.92 -4.43 15.51
CA ARG A 62 -6.47 -5.80 15.49
C ARG A 62 -6.42 -6.47 16.85
N LEU A 63 -5.29 -6.39 17.54
CA LEU A 63 -5.13 -6.94 18.88
C LEU A 63 -6.13 -6.34 19.88
N GLY A 64 -6.39 -5.04 19.77
CA GLY A 64 -7.43 -4.37 20.56
C GLY A 64 -8.82 -4.95 20.29
N THR A 65 -9.19 -5.14 19.02
CA THR A 65 -10.45 -5.78 18.65
C THR A 65 -10.53 -7.24 19.12
N ASP A 66 -9.46 -8.01 18.99
CA ASP A 66 -9.37 -9.39 19.46
C ASP A 66 -9.58 -9.47 20.98
N PHE A 67 -8.94 -8.57 21.73
CA PHE A 67 -9.10 -8.48 23.18
C PHE A 67 -10.55 -8.15 23.56
N VAL A 68 -11.16 -7.16 22.91
CA VAL A 68 -12.57 -6.81 23.17
C VAL A 68 -13.51 -7.97 22.85
N ASN A 69 -13.28 -8.65 21.73
CA ASN A 69 -14.11 -9.78 21.30
C ASN A 69 -13.94 -11.00 22.20
N ALA A 70 -12.72 -11.29 22.66
CA ALA A 70 -12.44 -12.41 23.56
C ALA A 70 -13.10 -12.21 24.94
N ASN A 71 -13.21 -10.97 25.40
CA ASN A 71 -13.83 -10.63 26.69
C ASN A 71 -15.33 -10.31 26.60
N ARG A 72 -15.95 -10.49 25.42
CA ARG A 72 -17.38 -10.24 25.21
C ARG A 72 -18.19 -11.51 25.44
N ASP A 73 -19.41 -11.36 25.97
CA ASP A 73 -20.36 -12.47 26.06
C ASP A 73 -20.91 -12.77 24.65
N PRO A 74 -20.62 -13.95 24.06
CA PRO A 74 -21.01 -14.28 22.70
C PRO A 74 -22.53 -14.40 22.52
N LYS A 75 -23.29 -14.55 23.61
CA LYS A 75 -24.76 -14.67 23.54
C LYS A 75 -25.47 -13.32 23.54
N LYS A 76 -24.80 -12.25 23.97
CA LYS A 76 -25.42 -10.93 24.18
C LYS A 76 -25.12 -9.92 23.07
N SER A 77 -24.06 -10.14 22.30
CA SER A 77 -23.64 -9.18 21.28
C SER A 77 -22.82 -9.82 20.18
N ALA A 78 -23.03 -9.37 18.94
CA ALA A 78 -22.20 -9.74 17.81
C ALA A 78 -20.73 -9.29 18.00
N PRO A 79 -19.75 -9.98 17.39
CA PRO A 79 -18.36 -9.55 17.42
C PRO A 79 -18.19 -8.12 16.89
N ALA A 80 -17.31 -7.35 17.52
CA ALA A 80 -16.89 -6.06 17.00
C ALA A 80 -16.16 -6.27 15.66
N PRO A 81 -16.44 -5.45 14.64
CA PRO A 81 -15.78 -5.55 13.35
C PRO A 81 -14.29 -5.21 13.48
N TYR A 82 -13.47 -5.86 12.66
CA TYR A 82 -12.06 -5.51 12.56
C TYR A 82 -11.89 -4.13 11.91
N PRO A 83 -10.93 -3.33 12.39
CA PRO A 83 -10.65 -2.03 11.81
C PRO A 83 -10.06 -2.17 10.40
N ASP A 84 -10.36 -1.20 9.54
CA ASP A 84 -9.74 -1.11 8.23
C ASP A 84 -8.23 -0.83 8.37
N PRO A 85 -7.39 -1.41 7.49
CA PRO A 85 -5.95 -1.12 7.48
C PRO A 85 -5.67 0.37 7.24
N ALA A 86 -4.58 0.87 7.82
CA ALA A 86 -4.11 2.21 7.54
C ALA A 86 -3.83 2.39 6.03
N TRP A 87 -4.12 3.58 5.53
CA TRP A 87 -3.77 3.93 4.16
C TRP A 87 -2.25 3.88 3.97
N ARG A 88 -1.80 3.26 2.87
CA ARG A 88 -0.39 3.16 2.49
C ARG A 88 -0.23 3.25 0.97
N PRO A 89 0.91 3.77 0.47
CA PRO A 89 1.23 3.71 -0.96
C PRO A 89 1.21 2.25 -1.43
N GLU A 90 0.32 1.92 -2.36
CA GLU A 90 0.23 0.56 -2.90
C GLU A 90 1.37 0.30 -3.89
N SER A 91 2.08 -0.82 -3.72
CA SER A 91 2.91 -1.36 -4.80
C SER A 91 2.02 -1.73 -5.99
N PRO A 92 2.45 -1.51 -7.24
CA PRO A 92 1.69 -1.92 -8.43
C PRO A 92 1.21 -3.38 -8.38
N ALA A 93 2.02 -4.28 -7.82
CA ALA A 93 1.68 -5.69 -7.65
C ALA A 93 0.55 -5.92 -6.64
N ALA A 94 0.51 -5.13 -5.55
CA ALA A 94 -0.55 -5.20 -4.54
C ALA A 94 -1.90 -4.73 -5.12
N LYS A 95 -1.88 -3.67 -5.93
CA LYS A 95 -3.06 -3.18 -6.64
C LYS A 95 -3.66 -4.25 -7.58
N HIS A 96 -2.81 -4.94 -8.35
CA HIS A 96 -3.25 -6.02 -9.23
C HIS A 96 -3.91 -7.17 -8.45
N LYS A 97 -3.28 -7.63 -7.36
CA LYS A 97 -3.84 -8.69 -6.50
C LYS A 97 -5.20 -8.31 -5.92
N ARG A 98 -5.36 -7.04 -5.51
CA ARG A 98 -6.64 -6.54 -4.99
C ARG A 98 -7.72 -6.58 -6.06
N HIS A 99 -7.44 -6.10 -7.27
CA HIS A 99 -8.37 -6.19 -8.41
C HIS A 99 -8.74 -7.63 -8.75
N GLU A 100 -7.78 -8.56 -8.71
CA GLU A 100 -8.04 -9.98 -8.94
C GLU A 100 -8.95 -10.58 -7.86
N LYS A 101 -8.70 -10.25 -6.58
CA LYS A 101 -9.55 -10.69 -5.46
C LYS A 101 -10.98 -10.17 -5.60
N THR A 102 -11.14 -8.87 -5.89
CA THR A 102 -12.46 -8.27 -6.11
C THR A 102 -13.18 -8.92 -7.30
N ARG A 103 -12.47 -9.24 -8.38
CA ARG A 103 -13.04 -9.99 -9.51
C ARG A 103 -13.55 -11.37 -9.07
N LYS A 104 -12.77 -12.12 -8.29
CA LYS A 104 -13.16 -13.43 -7.76
C LYS A 104 -14.41 -13.34 -6.88
N GLU A 105 -14.43 -12.39 -5.96
CA GLU A 105 -15.59 -12.13 -5.07
C GLU A 105 -16.85 -11.80 -5.88
N ILE A 106 -16.73 -10.99 -6.95
CA ILE A 106 -17.86 -10.68 -7.84
C ILE A 106 -18.36 -11.94 -8.57
N THR A 107 -17.47 -12.78 -9.09
CA THR A 107 -17.86 -14.04 -9.74
C THR A 107 -18.53 -15.02 -8.77
N GLU A 108 -18.04 -15.11 -7.53
CA GLU A 108 -18.63 -15.96 -6.49
C GLU A 108 -20.00 -15.44 -6.04
N ALA A 109 -20.14 -14.11 -5.89
CA ALA A 109 -21.43 -13.50 -5.59
C ALA A 109 -22.45 -13.75 -6.72
N ARG A 110 -22.01 -13.64 -7.99
CA ARG A 110 -22.87 -13.92 -9.15
C ARG A 110 -23.27 -15.39 -9.20
N SER A 111 -22.35 -16.32 -8.99
CA SER A 111 -22.67 -17.76 -9.01
C SER A 111 -23.59 -18.15 -7.86
N GLY A 112 -23.38 -17.60 -6.66
CA GLY A 112 -24.27 -17.76 -5.51
C GLY A 112 -25.68 -17.22 -5.79
N TYR A 113 -25.77 -16.02 -6.38
CA TYR A 113 -27.06 -15.44 -6.78
C TYR A 113 -27.79 -16.33 -7.80
N MET A 114 -27.10 -16.79 -8.85
CA MET A 114 -27.70 -17.68 -9.85
C MET A 114 -28.21 -18.98 -9.22
N ARG A 115 -27.49 -19.52 -8.23
CA ARG A 115 -27.90 -20.72 -7.49
C ARG A 115 -29.20 -20.49 -6.71
N ILE A 116 -29.33 -19.34 -6.06
CA ILE A 116 -30.55 -18.97 -5.32
C ILE A 116 -31.72 -18.77 -6.31
N VAL A 117 -31.51 -18.05 -7.40
CA VAL A 117 -32.52 -17.81 -8.44
C VAL A 117 -33.02 -19.12 -9.05
N ALA A 118 -32.13 -20.08 -9.29
CA ALA A 118 -32.51 -21.39 -9.81
C ALA A 118 -33.39 -22.20 -8.83
N GLN A 119 -33.18 -22.04 -7.53
CA GLN A 119 -33.99 -22.71 -6.50
C GLN A 119 -35.37 -22.07 -6.33
N VAL A 120 -35.46 -20.74 -6.41
CA VAL A 120 -36.70 -19.98 -6.15
C VAL A 120 -37.56 -19.83 -7.41
N THR A 121 -36.94 -19.70 -8.58
CA THR A 121 -37.62 -19.45 -9.87
C THR A 121 -36.96 -20.24 -11.00
N PRO A 122 -37.25 -21.55 -11.14
CA PRO A 122 -36.63 -22.40 -12.16
C PRO A 122 -36.88 -21.92 -13.59
N GLN A 123 -38.03 -21.28 -13.83
CA GLN A 123 -38.47 -20.81 -15.15
C GLN A 123 -37.60 -19.68 -15.74
N HIS A 124 -36.75 -19.03 -14.92
CA HIS A 124 -35.88 -17.92 -15.32
C HIS A 124 -34.38 -18.29 -15.33
N ALA A 125 -34.02 -19.52 -14.94
CA ALA A 125 -32.62 -19.94 -14.82
C ALA A 125 -31.90 -20.14 -16.16
N GLU A 126 -32.64 -20.42 -17.25
CA GLU A 126 -32.06 -20.80 -18.56
C GLU A 126 -31.85 -19.65 -19.55
N LYS A 127 -32.19 -18.40 -19.19
CA LYS A 127 -32.16 -17.25 -20.13
C LYS A 127 -31.03 -16.22 -19.90
N GLY A 128 -30.04 -16.51 -19.05
CA GLY A 128 -29.00 -15.55 -18.63
C GLY A 128 -27.57 -15.98 -18.92
#